data_AF-A0AAE8AYM3-F1
#
_entry.id   AF-A0AAE8AYM3-F1
#
_cell.length_a   1.000
_cell.length_b   1.000
_cell.length_c   1.000
_cell.angle_alpha   90.00
_cell.angle_beta   90.00
_cell.angle_gamma   90.00
#
_symmetry.space_group_name_H-M   'P 1'
#
loop_
_entity.id
_entity.type
_entity.pdbx_description
1 polymer ?
#
loop_
_entity_poly.entity_id
_entity_poly.type
_entity_poly.pdbx_seq_one_letter_code
_entity_poly.pdbx_strand_id
1 'polypeptide(L)'
;MKKKYLVLVDGLFALLGSAINFFGPIMILAMAIGAYKDTFRYFIALNIWNVLVFLAAIASKYLLRDEKRIKKWILHLFLMAGCILFLAAILAVCENIPFLEGVLNGFLGKMFTDSQLFAAYFYSQWVVAVLLVICGIAFLLSLKKIKEEN
;
A
#
# COMPACT_ATOMS: atom_id res chain seq x y z
N MET A 1 -23.30 -3.91 -14.72
CA MET A 1 -23.24 -2.81 -13.74
C MET A 1 -22.30 -3.07 -12.56
N LYS A 2 -22.34 -4.21 -11.84
CA LYS A 2 -21.46 -4.49 -10.69
C LYS A 2 -19.95 -4.26 -10.94
N LYS A 3 -19.43 -4.68 -12.10
CA LYS A 3 -18.01 -4.52 -12.44
C LYS A 3 -17.59 -3.06 -12.67
N LYS A 4 -18.46 -2.17 -13.19
CA LYS A 4 -18.18 -0.72 -13.28
C LYS A 4 -17.95 -0.13 -11.88
N TYR A 5 -18.83 -0.46 -10.94
CA TYR A 5 -18.70 0.04 -9.56
C TYR A 5 -17.42 -0.46 -8.90
N LEU A 6 -17.04 -1.73 -9.10
CA LEU A 6 -15.77 -2.27 -8.59
C LEU A 6 -14.57 -1.49 -9.11
N VAL A 7 -14.50 -1.22 -10.43
CA VAL A 7 -13.40 -0.42 -11.00
C VAL A 7 -13.36 1.00 -10.45
N LEU A 8 -14.52 1.60 -10.17
CA LEU A 8 -14.59 2.94 -9.58
C LEU A 8 -14.11 2.94 -8.14
N VAL A 9 -14.56 1.95 -7.36
CA VAL A 9 -14.12 1.77 -5.99
C VAL A 9 -12.61 1.51 -5.95
N ASP A 10 -12.09 0.60 -6.77
CA ASP A 10 -10.64 0.32 -6.83
C ASP A 10 -9.83 1.56 -7.23
N GLY A 11 -10.32 2.34 -8.20
CA GLY A 11 -9.68 3.58 -8.62
C GLY A 11 -9.65 4.64 -7.52
N LEU A 12 -10.78 4.87 -6.84
CA LEU A 12 -10.87 5.79 -5.70
C LEU A 12 -10.04 5.32 -4.51
N PHE A 13 -10.07 4.02 -4.23
CA PHE A 13 -9.34 3.39 -3.13
C PHE A 13 -7.82 3.48 -3.36
N ALA A 14 -7.36 3.30 -4.59
CA ALA A 14 -5.96 3.51 -4.95
C ALA A 14 -5.56 4.99 -4.78
N LEU A 15 -6.38 5.95 -5.22
CA LEU A 15 -6.07 7.39 -5.03
C LEU A 15 -6.07 7.79 -3.55
N LEU A 16 -7.03 7.31 -2.77
CA LEU A 16 -7.08 7.54 -1.33
C LEU A 16 -5.86 6.91 -0.64
N GLY A 17 -5.52 5.68 -1.02
CA GLY A 17 -4.31 5.01 -0.54
C GLY A 17 -3.06 5.80 -0.87
N SER A 18 -2.95 6.33 -2.09
CA SER A 18 -1.84 7.21 -2.45
C SER A 18 -1.70 8.41 -1.51
N ALA A 19 -2.80 9.14 -1.26
CA ALA A 19 -2.77 10.30 -0.37
C ALA A 19 -2.35 9.90 1.06
N ILE A 20 -2.93 8.83 1.61
CA ILE A 20 -2.63 8.36 2.96
C ILE A 20 -1.16 7.90 3.05
N ASN A 21 -0.67 7.16 2.07
CA ASN A 21 0.71 6.65 2.04
C ASN A 21 1.75 7.74 1.71
N PHE A 22 1.34 8.89 1.16
CA PHE A 22 2.21 10.05 0.99
C PHE A 22 2.27 10.91 2.26
N PHE A 23 1.12 11.33 2.77
CA PHE A 23 1.01 12.28 3.89
C PHE A 23 1.13 11.62 5.27
N GLY A 24 0.65 10.38 5.44
CA GLY A 24 0.71 9.63 6.69
C GLY A 24 2.13 9.52 7.25
N PRO A 25 3.11 9.04 6.47
CA PRO A 25 4.53 9.10 6.79
C PRO A 25 5.02 10.44 7.33
N ILE A 26 4.72 11.54 6.62
CA ILE A 26 5.18 12.89 6.97
C ILE A 26 4.60 13.30 8.33
N MET A 27 3.31 13.02 8.54
CA MET A 27 2.63 13.31 9.80
C MET A 27 3.23 12.50 10.96
N ILE A 28 3.49 11.21 10.76
CA ILE A 28 4.12 10.34 11.78
C ILE A 28 5.53 10.85 12.12
N LEU A 29 6.33 11.22 11.13
CA LEU A 29 7.66 11.78 11.34
C LEU A 29 7.59 13.11 12.12
N ALA A 30 6.67 14.01 11.77
CA ALA A 30 6.48 15.27 12.49
C ALA A 30 6.06 15.04 13.95
N MET A 31 5.15 14.09 14.20
CA MET A 31 4.73 13.72 15.55
C MET A 31 5.86 13.08 16.36
N ALA A 32 6.69 12.25 15.73
CA ALA A 32 7.86 11.64 16.36
C ALA A 32 8.89 12.71 16.77
N ILE A 33 9.18 13.67 15.90
CA ILE A 33 10.08 14.81 16.21
C ILE A 33 9.53 15.64 17.37
N GLY A 34 8.21 15.87 17.39
CA GLY A 34 7.53 16.58 18.48
C GLY A 34 7.31 15.76 19.75
N ALA A 35 7.80 14.52 19.82
CA ALA A 35 7.61 13.58 20.93
C ALA A 35 6.12 13.40 21.34
N TYR A 36 5.20 13.44 20.36
CA TYR A 36 3.77 13.30 20.62
C TYR A 36 3.43 11.87 21.06
N LYS A 37 2.65 11.76 22.14
CA LYS A 37 2.26 10.47 22.75
C LYS A 37 1.50 9.53 21.80
N ASP A 38 0.77 10.08 20.83
CA ASP A 38 -0.06 9.32 19.90
C ASP A 38 0.67 8.84 18.63
N THR A 39 1.97 9.17 18.47
CA THR A 39 2.76 8.80 17.28
C THR A 39 2.63 7.30 16.95
N PHE A 40 2.74 6.44 17.96
CA PHE A 40 2.65 4.99 17.80
C PHE A 40 1.27 4.51 17.33
N ARG A 41 0.19 5.20 17.75
CA ARG A 41 -1.18 4.86 17.32
C ARG A 41 -1.37 5.14 15.83
N TYR A 42 -0.87 6.27 15.35
CA TYR A 42 -0.91 6.60 13.92
C TYR A 42 -0.03 5.68 13.08
N PHE A 43 1.12 5.25 13.63
CA PHE A 43 1.95 4.22 12.99
C PHE A 43 1.20 2.89 12.84
N ILE A 44 0.51 2.42 13.88
CA ILE A 44 -0.34 1.22 13.78
C ILE A 44 -1.46 1.44 12.76
N ALA A 45 -2.15 2.58 12.79
CA ALA A 45 -3.23 2.89 11.86
C ALA A 45 -2.78 2.86 10.39
N LEU A 46 -1.59 3.40 10.09
CA LEU A 46 -1.00 3.35 8.75
C LEU A 46 -0.71 1.90 8.32
N ASN A 47 -0.21 1.06 9.22
CA ASN A 47 0.05 -0.35 8.92
C ASN A 47 -1.25 -1.14 8.70
N ILE A 48 -2.31 -0.87 9.47
CA ILE A 48 -3.64 -1.47 9.23
C ILE A 48 -4.16 -1.05 7.85
N TRP A 49 -4.04 0.24 7.52
CA TRP A 49 -4.40 0.75 6.20
C TRP A 49 -3.65 0.03 5.07
N ASN A 50 -2.34 -0.17 5.23
CA ASN A 50 -1.50 -0.89 4.27
C ASN A 50 -1.98 -2.33 4.01
N VAL A 51 -2.38 -3.04 5.08
CA VAL A 51 -2.96 -4.38 4.95
C VAL A 51 -4.30 -4.33 4.20
N LEU A 52 -5.14 -3.32 4.45
CA LEU A 52 -6.40 -3.15 3.72
C LEU A 52 -6.18 -2.90 2.22
N VAL A 53 -5.18 -2.09 1.85
CA VAL A 53 -4.77 -1.88 0.44
C VAL A 53 -4.33 -3.18 -0.21
N PHE A 54 -3.56 -4.00 0.50
CA PHE A 54 -3.16 -5.31 -0.01
C PHE A 54 -4.35 -6.25 -0.25
N LEU A 55 -5.27 -6.35 0.70
CA LEU A 55 -6.48 -7.17 0.56
C LEU A 55 -7.37 -6.68 -0.59
N ALA A 56 -7.55 -5.36 -0.72
CA ALA A 56 -8.26 -4.76 -1.84
C ALA A 56 -7.60 -5.11 -3.18
N ALA A 57 -6.27 -5.10 -3.25
CA ALA A 57 -5.55 -5.45 -4.47
C ALA A 57 -5.68 -6.93 -4.85
N ILE A 58 -5.69 -7.84 -3.88
CA ILE A 58 -5.98 -9.27 -4.12
C ILE A 58 -7.41 -9.43 -4.65
N ALA A 59 -8.39 -8.81 -3.97
CA ALA A 59 -9.79 -8.87 -4.35
C ALA A 59 -10.01 -8.33 -5.77
N SER A 60 -9.43 -7.16 -6.08
CA SER A 60 -9.47 -6.54 -7.40
C SER A 60 -8.91 -7.47 -8.48
N LYS A 61 -7.74 -8.06 -8.25
CA LYS A 61 -7.13 -9.00 -9.20
C LYS A 61 -7.98 -10.24 -9.43
N TYR A 62 -8.65 -10.76 -8.40
CA TYR A 62 -9.51 -11.93 -8.51
C TYR A 62 -10.83 -11.61 -9.23
N LEU A 63 -11.52 -10.54 -8.82
CA LEU A 63 -12.84 -10.17 -9.32
C LEU A 63 -12.82 -9.57 -10.74
N LEU A 64 -11.71 -8.95 -11.13
CA LEU A 64 -11.55 -8.28 -12.42
C LEU A 64 -10.63 -9.03 -13.40
N ARG A 65 -10.19 -10.25 -13.07
CA ARG A 65 -9.25 -11.05 -13.88
C ARG A 65 -9.69 -11.24 -15.33
N ASP A 66 -10.98 -11.49 -15.54
CA ASP A 66 -11.55 -11.84 -16.84
C ASP A 66 -12.02 -10.60 -17.62
N GLU A 67 -11.82 -9.41 -17.07
CA GLU A 67 -12.39 -8.20 -17.61
C GLU A 67 -11.51 -7.57 -18.69
N LYS A 68 -11.82 -7.93 -19.95
CA LYS A 68 -11.06 -7.51 -21.16
C LYS A 68 -10.85 -5.99 -21.29
N ARG A 69 -11.74 -5.20 -20.69
CA ARG A 69 -11.73 -3.72 -20.75
C ARG A 69 -10.65 -3.11 -19.84
N ILE A 70 -10.17 -3.85 -18.85
CA ILE A 70 -9.09 -3.44 -17.96
C ILE A 70 -7.80 -4.09 -18.45
N LYS A 71 -6.76 -3.29 -18.59
CA LYS A 71 -5.45 -3.82 -18.94
C LYS A 71 -4.90 -4.59 -17.76
N LYS A 72 -4.48 -5.85 -17.99
CA LYS A 72 -3.96 -6.74 -16.93
C LYS A 72 -2.83 -6.11 -16.12
N TRP A 73 -1.99 -5.30 -16.75
CA TRP A 73 -0.90 -4.61 -16.04
C TRP A 73 -1.40 -3.74 -14.88
N ILE A 74 -2.61 -3.19 -14.95
CA ILE A 74 -3.17 -2.32 -13.90
C ILE A 74 -3.39 -3.16 -12.63
N LEU A 75 -4.00 -4.34 -12.78
CA LEU A 75 -4.22 -5.28 -11.68
C LEU A 75 -2.90 -5.80 -11.10
N HIS A 76 -1.91 -6.06 -11.96
CA HIS A 76 -0.58 -6.47 -11.50
C HIS A 76 0.15 -5.35 -10.75
N LEU A 77 0.07 -4.11 -11.24
CA LEU A 77 0.68 -2.95 -10.59
C LEU A 77 0.03 -2.67 -9.23
N PHE A 78 -1.30 -2.76 -9.15
CA PHE A 78 -2.03 -2.57 -7.91
C PHE A 78 -1.71 -3.67 -6.90
N LEU A 79 -1.60 -4.93 -7.35
CA LEU A 79 -1.15 -6.02 -6.48
C LEU A 79 0.30 -5.81 -6.02
N MET A 80 1.22 -5.42 -6.91
CA MET A 80 2.61 -5.14 -6.53
C MET A 80 2.70 -4.04 -5.48
N ALA A 81 1.96 -2.94 -5.66
CA ALA A 81 1.84 -1.88 -4.66
C ALA A 81 1.36 -2.43 -3.30
N GLY A 82 0.30 -3.23 -3.31
CA GLY A 82 -0.20 -3.90 -2.10
C GLY A 82 0.82 -4.84 -1.45
N CYS A 83 1.54 -5.65 -2.24
CA CYS A 83 2.58 -6.55 -1.73
C CYS A 83 3.72 -5.80 -1.06
N ILE A 84 4.17 -4.67 -1.65
CA ILE A 84 5.23 -3.84 -1.06
C ILE A 84 4.79 -3.29 0.30
N LEU A 85 3.56 -2.77 0.38
CA LEU A 85 2.99 -2.26 1.64
C LEU A 85 2.84 -3.35 2.70
N PHE A 86 2.39 -4.54 2.28
CA PHE A 86 2.22 -5.68 3.17
C PHE A 86 3.56 -6.17 3.72
N LEU A 87 4.58 -6.28 2.85
CA LEU A 87 5.93 -6.66 3.26
C LEU A 87 6.52 -5.61 4.22
N ALA A 88 6.37 -4.32 3.92
CA ALA A 88 6.80 -3.24 4.80
C ALA A 88 6.11 -3.30 6.17
N ALA A 89 4.81 -3.61 6.20
CA ALA A 89 4.05 -3.76 7.45
C ALA A 89 4.52 -4.98 8.26
N ILE A 90 4.81 -6.11 7.61
CA ILE A 90 5.38 -7.29 8.30
C ILE A 90 6.73 -6.94 8.91
N LEU A 91 7.63 -6.29 8.15
CA LEU A 91 8.95 -5.89 8.64
C LEU A 91 8.82 -4.97 9.86
N ALA A 92 7.93 -3.98 9.79
CA ALA A 92 7.65 -3.09 10.91
C ALA A 92 7.13 -3.84 12.16
N VAL A 93 6.30 -4.87 12.00
CA VAL A 93 5.81 -5.67 13.14
C VAL A 93 6.91 -6.58 13.70
N CYS A 94 7.72 -7.18 12.84
CA CYS A 94 8.80 -8.10 13.24
C CYS A 94 9.85 -7.42 14.12
N GLU A 95 10.21 -6.16 13.85
CA GLU A 95 11.14 -5.39 14.70
C GLU A 95 10.58 -5.11 16.10
N ASN A 96 9.27 -4.98 16.25
CA ASN A 96 8.65 -4.67 17.53
C ASN A 96 8.42 -5.91 18.41
N ILE A 97 8.71 -7.12 17.89
CA ILE A 97 8.54 -8.39 18.62
C ILE A 97 9.92 -9.08 18.74
N PRO A 98 10.51 -9.15 19.94
CA PRO A 98 11.88 -9.65 20.14
C PRO A 98 12.14 -11.06 19.56
N PHE A 99 11.11 -11.92 19.57
CA PHE A 99 11.19 -13.26 19.00
C PHE A 99 11.29 -13.25 17.47
N LEU A 100 10.56 -12.35 16.79
CA LEU A 100 10.55 -12.22 15.33
C LEU A 100 11.77 -11.46 14.83
N GLU A 101 12.27 -10.48 15.58
CA GLU A 101 13.50 -9.75 15.30
C GLU A 101 14.71 -10.69 15.18
N GLY A 102 14.85 -11.64 16.12
CA GLY A 102 15.92 -12.65 16.07
C GLY A 102 15.84 -13.58 14.85
N VAL A 103 14.63 -13.93 14.42
CA VAL A 103 14.40 -14.74 13.21
C VAL A 103 14.72 -13.94 11.94
N LEU A 104 14.29 -12.68 11.89
CA LEU A 104 14.52 -11.79 10.76
C LEU A 104 16.02 -11.51 10.57
N ASN A 105 16.74 -11.22 11.67
CA ASN A 105 18.19 -11.04 11.67
C ASN A 105 18.95 -12.33 11.32
N GLY A 106 18.39 -13.50 11.65
CA GLY A 106 18.93 -14.79 11.22
C GLY A 106 18.75 -15.06 9.72
N PHE A 107 17.67 -14.57 9.11
CA PHE A 107 17.35 -14.81 7.70
C PHE A 107 17.97 -13.78 6.75
N LEU A 108 17.97 -12.50 7.13
CA LEU A 108 18.54 -11.40 6.34
C LEU A 108 20.00 -11.09 6.72
N GLY A 109 20.54 -11.70 7.78
CA GLY A 109 21.79 -11.24 8.38
C GLY A 109 21.66 -9.83 8.97
N LYS A 110 22.74 -9.27 9.52
CA LYS A 110 22.80 -7.85 9.93
C LYS A 110 22.86 -6.90 8.71
N MET A 111 22.07 -7.16 7.66
CA MET A 111 22.10 -6.37 6.42
C MET A 111 21.58 -4.94 6.61
N PHE A 112 20.86 -4.66 7.69
CA PHE A 112 20.35 -3.33 7.98
C PHE A 112 20.53 -2.97 9.45
N THR A 113 20.92 -1.72 9.71
CA THR A 113 20.79 -1.11 11.06
C THR A 113 19.34 -0.68 11.29
N ASP A 114 18.89 -0.59 12.54
CA ASP A 114 17.51 -0.17 12.91
C ASP A 114 17.08 1.12 12.18
N SER A 115 18.01 2.06 12.01
CA SER A 115 17.79 3.32 11.30
C SER A 115 17.54 3.15 9.78
N GLN A 116 18.15 2.15 9.16
CA GLN A 116 18.00 1.87 7.73
C GLN A 116 16.69 1.18 7.41
N LEU A 117 16.23 0.26 8.28
CA LEU A 117 14.92 -0.38 8.14
C LEU A 117 13.79 0.62 8.35
N PHE A 118 13.92 1.49 9.36
CA PHE A 118 12.98 2.58 9.58
C PHE A 118 12.89 3.52 8.36
N ALA A 119 14.04 3.93 7.79
CA ALA A 119 14.05 4.74 6.58
C ALA A 119 13.43 4.00 5.38
N ALA A 120 13.80 2.73 5.16
CA ALA A 120 13.28 1.90 4.08
C ALA A 120 11.76 1.72 4.17
N TYR A 121 11.21 1.61 5.38
CA TYR A 121 9.77 1.59 5.61
C TYR A 121 9.11 2.85 5.04
N PHE A 122 9.53 4.06 5.41
CA PHE A 122 8.91 5.29 4.91
C PHE A 122 9.12 5.49 3.41
N TYR A 123 10.30 5.18 2.88
CA TYR A 123 10.54 5.24 1.44
C TYR A 123 9.61 4.30 0.67
N SER A 124 9.35 3.09 1.19
CA SER A 124 8.41 2.16 0.58
C SER A 124 6.99 2.74 0.50
N GLN A 125 6.56 3.49 1.53
CA GLN A 125 5.25 4.17 1.53
C GLN A 125 5.15 5.18 0.38
N TRP A 126 6.19 5.99 0.18
CA TRP A 126 6.21 7.01 -0.88
C TRP A 126 6.30 6.40 -2.28
N VAL A 127 7.13 5.37 -2.46
CA VAL A 127 7.20 4.63 -3.73
C VAL A 127 5.82 4.07 -4.08
N VAL A 128 5.17 3.43 -3.11
CA VAL A 128 3.83 2.89 -3.32
C VAL A 128 2.80 4.00 -3.55
N ALA A 129 2.90 5.14 -2.87
CA ALA A 129 2.00 6.26 -3.10
C ALA A 129 2.00 6.68 -4.59
N VAL A 130 3.16 6.76 -5.22
CA VAL A 130 3.28 7.05 -6.67
C VAL A 130 2.65 5.93 -7.52
N LEU A 131 2.95 4.67 -7.21
CA LEU A 131 2.36 3.53 -7.92
C LEU A 131 0.83 3.51 -7.82
N LEU A 132 0.29 3.89 -6.66
CA LEU A 132 -1.15 3.97 -6.41
C LEU A 132 -1.81 5.13 -7.17
N VAL A 133 -1.14 6.28 -7.36
CA VAL A 133 -1.64 7.33 -8.27
C VAL A 133 -1.79 6.78 -9.68
N ILE A 134 -0.73 6.13 -10.19
CA ILE A 134 -0.72 5.56 -11.53
C ILE A 134 -1.83 4.52 -11.68
N CYS A 135 -2.01 3.64 -10.69
CA CYS A 135 -3.10 2.66 -10.68
C CYS A 135 -4.48 3.32 -10.67
N GLY A 136 -4.69 4.29 -9.79
CA GLY A 136 -5.96 5.00 -9.63
C GLY A 136 -6.39 5.70 -10.92
N ILE A 137 -5.48 6.44 -11.54
CA ILE A 137 -5.73 7.09 -12.84
C ILE A 137 -6.03 6.03 -13.91
N ALA A 138 -5.27 4.93 -13.97
CA ALA A 138 -5.47 3.88 -14.95
C ALA A 138 -6.83 3.16 -14.79
N PHE A 139 -7.31 2.95 -13.57
CA PHE A 139 -8.66 2.43 -13.31
C PHE A 139 -9.74 3.41 -13.78
N LEU A 140 -9.59 4.71 -13.48
CA LEU A 140 -10.53 5.75 -13.92
C LEU A 140 -10.57 5.93 -15.45
N LEU A 141 -9.43 5.82 -16.12
CA LEU A 141 -9.37 5.82 -17.58
C LEU A 141 -10.03 4.56 -18.17
N SER A 142 -9.86 3.41 -17.51
CA SER A 142 -10.54 2.17 -17.91
C SER A 142 -12.06 2.33 -17.80
N LEU A 143 -12.57 3.04 -16.79
CA LEU A 143 -14.00 3.35 -16.66
C LEU A 143 -14.59 4.15 -17.81
N LYS A 144 -13.85 5.15 -18.32
CA LYS A 144 -14.31 5.94 -19.47
C LYS A 144 -14.58 5.04 -20.68
N LYS A 145 -13.67 4.11 -20.98
CA LYS A 145 -13.85 3.13 -22.06
C LYS A 145 -15.07 2.23 -21.86
N ILE A 146 -15.31 1.79 -20.63
CA ILE A 146 -16.49 0.97 -20.31
C ILE A 146 -17.80 1.79 -20.46
N LYS A 147 -17.74 3.13 -20.38
CA LYS A 147 -18.90 4.01 -20.62
C LYS A 147 -19.18 4.22 -22.12
N GLU A 148 -18.15 4.19 -22.96
CA GLU A 148 -18.25 4.37 -24.42
C GLU A 148 -18.71 3.13 -25.19
N GLU A 149 -18.43 1.91 -24.69
CA GLU A 149 -18.85 0.63 -25.30
C GLU A 149 -20.29 0.21 -24.95
N ASN A 150 -21.03 1.02 -24.19
CA ASN A 150 -22.36 0.74 -23.64
C ASN A 150 -23.38 1.71 -24.22
#